data_AF-A0A445EHN6-F1
#
_entry.id   AF-A0A445EHN6-F1
#
_cell.length_a   1.000
_cell.length_b   1.000
_cell.length_c   1.000
_cell.angle_alpha   90.00
_cell.angle_beta   90.00
_cell.angle_gamma   90.00
#
_symmetry.space_group_name_H-M   'P 1'
#
loop_
_entity.id
_entity.type
_entity.pdbx_description
1 polymer ?
#
loop_
_entity_poly.entity_id
_entity_poly.type
_entity_poly.pdbx_seq_one_letter_code
_entity_poly.pdbx_strand_id
1 'polypeptide(L)'
;MDIAVRAHLNGWKFIFLNDVKVLCEVPESYEAYRKQQHRWHSGPMQLFRLCLPAIVRSKVSTRKKANLILLFFLLRKLILPLYSFTLFCIILPLTMFVPEAELPLWVICYVPVFMSFLNILPAPKSFPFIVPYLLFENTMSVTKFNAMVSGLFQLESSYEWIMTKKAGRSFDSDLLAAEQREAKSIEHQKIHKGASRMKR
;
A
#
# COMPACT_ATOMS: atom_id res chain seq x y z
N MET A 1 12.79 -2.68 4.40
CA MET A 1 13.16 -1.23 4.35
C MET A 1 14.16 -0.88 5.45
N ASP A 2 13.84 -1.18 6.71
CA ASP A 2 14.73 -0.95 7.87
C ASP A 2 16.19 -1.44 7.65
N ILE A 3 16.37 -2.71 7.29
CA ILE A 3 17.70 -3.28 6.97
C ILE A 3 18.42 -2.49 5.87
N ALA A 4 17.70 -2.07 4.83
CA ALA A 4 18.30 -1.30 3.73
C ALA A 4 18.78 0.08 4.21
N VAL A 5 18.05 0.74 5.11
CA VAL A 5 18.49 2.00 5.74
C VAL A 5 19.75 1.75 6.56
N ARG A 6 19.79 0.72 7.42
CA ARG A 6 20.98 0.39 8.21
C ARG A 6 22.19 0.07 7.34
N ALA A 7 22.02 -0.75 6.30
CA ALA A 7 23.10 -1.07 5.36
C ALA A 7 23.60 0.20 4.63
N HIS A 8 22.69 1.08 4.22
CA HIS A 8 23.06 2.36 3.61
C HIS A 8 23.91 3.23 4.55
N LEU A 9 23.53 3.29 5.83
CA LEU A 9 24.27 4.05 6.86
C LEU A 9 25.66 3.46 7.15
N ASN A 10 25.83 2.15 6.94
CA ASN A 10 27.12 1.46 7.01
C ASN A 10 27.95 1.57 5.72
N GLY A 11 27.52 2.38 4.75
CA GLY A 11 28.29 2.64 3.52
C GLY A 11 28.12 1.61 2.42
N TRP A 12 27.16 0.68 2.53
CA TRP A 12 26.89 -0.31 1.50
C TRP A 12 26.40 0.34 0.21
N LYS A 13 26.81 -0.22 -0.93
CA LYS A 13 26.39 0.22 -2.26
C LYS A 13 25.25 -0.68 -2.75
N PHE A 14 24.14 -0.07 -3.14
CA PHE A 14 23.01 -0.78 -3.75
C PHE A 14 23.16 -0.78 -5.27
N ILE A 15 22.98 -1.94 -5.88
CA ILE A 15 22.96 -2.12 -7.33
C ILE A 15 21.58 -2.65 -7.70
N PHE A 16 20.90 -1.96 -8.62
CA PHE A 16 19.60 -2.39 -9.14
C PHE A 16 19.80 -3.07 -10.49
N LEU A 17 19.39 -4.33 -10.60
CA LEU A 17 19.52 -5.13 -11.82
C LEU A 17 18.18 -5.14 -12.55
N ASN A 18 18.08 -4.37 -13.64
CA ASN A 18 16.84 -4.24 -14.44
C ASN A 18 16.42 -5.55 -15.13
N ASP A 19 17.39 -6.42 -15.41
CA ASP A 19 17.17 -7.65 -16.20
C ASP A 19 16.61 -8.80 -15.36
N VAL A 20 16.73 -8.72 -14.03
CA VAL A 20 16.24 -9.74 -13.11
C VAL A 20 14.80 -9.42 -12.72
N LYS A 21 13.85 -10.24 -13.19
CA LYS A 21 12.43 -10.08 -12.90
C LYS A 21 11.92 -11.27 -12.10
N VAL A 22 11.17 -10.98 -11.04
CA VAL A 22 10.50 -11.98 -10.21
C VAL A 22 9.00 -11.78 -10.35
N LEU A 23 8.26 -12.87 -10.59
CA LEU A 23 6.80 -12.83 -10.61
C LEU A 23 6.29 -12.56 -9.19
N CYS A 24 5.51 -11.49 -9.04
CA CYS A 24 4.94 -11.09 -7.77
C CYS A 24 3.46 -11.45 -7.71
N GLU A 25 3.03 -12.03 -6.59
CA GLU A 25 1.60 -12.22 -6.29
C GLU A 25 0.95 -10.86 -6.00
N VAL A 26 -0.13 -10.56 -6.72
CA VAL A 26 -0.95 -9.39 -6.48
C VAL A 26 -1.98 -9.66 -5.38
N PRO A 27 -2.45 -8.61 -4.66
CA PRO A 27 -3.54 -8.76 -3.70
C PRO A 27 -4.80 -9.30 -4.38
N GLU A 28 -5.47 -10.22 -3.72
CA GLU A 28 -6.69 -10.87 -4.24
C GLU A 28 -7.90 -9.93 -4.27
N SER A 29 -7.91 -8.92 -3.40
CA SER A 29 -9.05 -8.04 -3.19
C SER A 29 -8.60 -6.61 -2.92
N TYR A 30 -9.50 -5.67 -3.16
CA TYR A 30 -9.28 -4.27 -2.84
C TYR A 30 -8.99 -4.05 -1.34
N GLU A 31 -9.63 -4.81 -0.46
CA GLU A 31 -9.38 -4.73 0.98
C GLU A 31 -7.96 -5.18 1.34
N ALA A 32 -7.48 -6.28 0.75
CA ALA A 32 -6.12 -6.75 0.93
C ALA A 32 -5.10 -5.72 0.40
N TYR A 33 -5.38 -5.12 -0.75
CA TYR A 33 -4.57 -4.02 -1.29
C TYR A 33 -4.55 -2.80 -0.36
N ARG A 34 -5.70 -2.38 0.17
CA ARG A 34 -5.82 -1.24 1.10
C ARG A 34 -4.99 -1.47 2.37
N LYS A 35 -5.07 -2.67 2.95
CA LYS A 35 -4.25 -3.07 4.10
C LYS A 35 -2.76 -3.07 3.77
N GLN A 36 -2.37 -3.57 2.60
CA GLN A 36 -0.98 -3.56 2.14
C GLN A 36 -0.45 -2.13 2.00
N GLN A 37 -1.21 -1.25 1.34
CA GLN A 37 -0.85 0.16 1.16
C GLN A 37 -0.74 0.88 2.50
N HIS A 38 -1.66 0.61 3.43
CA HIS A 38 -1.58 1.17 4.77
C HIS A 38 -0.22 0.82 5.42
N ARG A 39 0.17 -0.45 5.40
CA ARG A 39 1.45 -0.92 5.95
C ARG A 39 2.67 -0.33 5.22
N TRP A 40 2.59 -0.15 3.90
CA TRP A 40 3.65 0.42 3.07
C TRP A 40 3.83 1.93 3.25
N HIS A 41 2.87 2.60 3.86
CA HIS A 41 2.93 4.02 4.20
C HIS A 41 3.19 4.25 5.70
N SER A 42 2.54 3.50 6.60
CA SER A 42 2.75 3.63 8.05
C SER A 42 4.14 3.15 8.50
N GLY A 43 4.59 1.99 8.00
CA GLY A 43 5.87 1.39 8.38
C GLY A 43 7.08 2.31 8.12
N PRO A 44 7.21 2.93 6.93
CA PRO A 44 8.26 3.91 6.68
C PRO A 44 8.18 5.16 7.57
N MET A 45 6.99 5.61 7.96
CA MET A 45 6.84 6.77 8.86
C MET A 45 7.24 6.46 10.30
N GLN A 46 6.93 5.25 10.77
CA GLN A 46 7.48 4.75 12.03
C GLN A 46 9.00 4.62 11.96
N LEU A 47 9.52 4.02 10.89
CA LEU A 47 10.96 3.88 10.66
C LEU A 47 11.66 5.25 10.60
N PHE A 48 11.04 6.24 9.96
CA PHE A 48 11.57 7.59 9.87
C PHE A 48 11.84 8.15 11.28
N ARG A 49 10.86 8.09 12.19
CA ARG A 49 11.04 8.57 13.57
C ARG A 49 12.14 7.84 14.31
N LEU A 50 12.20 6.52 14.19
CA LEU A 50 13.18 5.70 14.89
C LEU A 50 14.60 5.89 14.36
N CYS A 51 14.76 5.99 13.03
CA CYS A 51 16.06 6.07 12.39
C CYS A 51 16.56 7.51 12.18
N LEU A 52 15.72 8.54 12.29
CA LEU A 52 16.14 9.93 12.05
C LEU A 52 17.38 10.33 12.89
N PRO A 53 17.43 10.06 14.22
CA PRO A 53 18.61 10.37 15.01
C PRO A 53 19.86 9.61 14.54
N ALA A 54 19.70 8.34 14.15
CA ALA A 54 20.79 7.51 13.65
C ALA A 54 21.30 7.99 12.28
N ILE A 55 20.41 8.44 11.39
CA ILE A 55 20.78 9.00 10.09
C ILE A 55 21.59 10.29 10.29
N VAL A 56 21.13 11.18 11.17
CA VAL A 56 21.81 12.45 11.45
C VAL A 56 23.21 12.21 12.03
N ARG A 57 23.34 11.28 12.99
CA ARG A 57 24.62 10.93 13.66
C ARG A 57 25.57 10.07 12.81
N SER A 58 25.11 9.47 11.72
CA SER A 58 25.94 8.58 10.89
C SER A 58 27.14 9.30 10.24
N LYS A 59 28.19 8.55 9.90
CA LYS A 59 29.40 9.09 9.24
C LYS A 59 29.24 9.25 7.71
N VAL A 60 28.04 9.05 7.17
CA VAL A 60 27.78 9.13 5.73
C VAL A 60 27.81 10.58 5.24
N SER A 61 28.23 10.81 3.99
CA SER A 61 28.16 12.11 3.31
C SER A 61 26.80 12.80 3.48
N THR A 62 26.83 14.11 3.76
CA THR A 62 25.65 14.97 3.92
C THR A 62 24.69 14.89 2.73
N ARG A 63 25.21 14.75 1.49
CA ARG A 63 24.36 14.60 0.29
C ARG A 63 23.52 13.33 0.33
N LYS A 64 24.09 12.21 0.79
CA LYS A 64 23.38 10.93 0.89
C LYS A 64 22.35 10.96 2.03
N LYS A 65 22.68 11.60 3.16
CA LYS A 65 21.74 11.85 4.26
C LYS A 65 20.56 12.69 3.79
N ALA A 66 20.82 13.81 3.12
CA ALA A 66 19.79 14.69 2.58
C ALA A 66 18.91 13.94 1.57
N ASN A 67 19.50 13.15 0.67
CA ASN A 67 18.75 12.34 -0.28
C ASN A 67 17.81 11.34 0.41
N LEU A 68 18.31 10.63 1.44
CA LEU A 68 17.52 9.67 2.20
C LEU A 68 16.40 10.34 3.00
N ILE A 69 16.67 11.47 3.65
CA ILE A 69 15.66 12.18 4.45
C ILE A 69 14.63 12.84 3.52
N LEU A 70 15.09 13.66 2.58
CA LEU A 70 14.23 14.49 1.74
C LEU A 70 13.48 13.68 0.68
N LEU A 71 14.17 12.92 -0.16
CA LEU A 71 13.50 12.23 -1.27
C LEU A 71 12.78 10.97 -0.82
N PHE A 72 13.41 10.17 0.04
CA PHE A 72 12.87 8.85 0.39
C PHE A 72 11.81 8.91 1.49
N PHE A 73 12.02 9.67 2.57
CA PHE A 73 11.03 9.81 3.65
C PHE A 73 10.08 10.99 3.45
N LEU A 74 10.57 12.24 3.38
CA LEU A 74 9.68 13.40 3.35
C LEU A 74 8.85 13.46 2.06
N LEU A 75 9.49 13.58 0.89
CA LEU A 75 8.78 13.76 -0.36
C LEU A 75 7.83 12.59 -0.64
N ARG A 76 8.37 11.37 -0.67
CA ARG A 76 7.62 10.20 -1.11
C ARG A 76 6.58 9.71 -0.11
N LYS A 77 6.82 9.84 1.19
CA LYS A 77 5.97 9.23 2.23
C LYS A 77 5.16 10.23 3.05
N LEU A 78 5.54 11.51 3.08
CA LEU A 78 4.81 12.56 3.79
C LEU A 78 4.13 13.55 2.82
N ILE A 79 4.90 14.21 1.95
CA ILE A 79 4.41 15.29 1.08
C ILE A 79 3.41 14.76 0.04
N LEU A 80 3.75 13.68 -0.68
CA LEU A 80 2.86 13.15 -1.73
C LEU A 80 1.50 12.68 -1.18
N PRO A 81 1.40 11.88 -0.09
CA PRO A 81 0.11 11.52 0.47
C PRO A 81 -0.68 12.71 1.04
N LEU A 82 0.00 13.68 1.67
CA LEU A 82 -0.62 14.90 2.19
C LEU A 82 -1.23 15.72 1.04
N TYR A 83 -0.42 16.02 0.02
CA TYR A 83 -0.86 16.76 -1.17
C TYR A 83 -2.04 16.08 -1.86
N SER A 84 -1.97 14.77 -2.07
CA SER A 84 -3.04 14.02 -2.75
C SER A 84 -4.34 14.06 -1.94
N PHE A 85 -4.27 13.86 -0.63
CA PHE A 85 -5.45 13.92 0.24
C PHE A 85 -6.05 15.33 0.28
N THR A 86 -5.23 16.37 0.47
CA THR A 86 -5.72 17.76 0.48
C THR A 86 -6.35 18.13 -0.85
N LEU A 87 -5.72 17.78 -1.98
CA LEU A 87 -6.26 18.09 -3.30
C LEU A 87 -7.59 17.38 -3.55
N PHE A 88 -7.62 16.05 -3.41
CA PHE A 88 -8.77 15.26 -3.85
C PHE A 88 -9.90 15.22 -2.83
N CYS A 89 -9.61 15.27 -1.53
CA CYS A 89 -10.63 15.12 -0.48
C CYS A 89 -11.05 16.44 0.16
N ILE A 90 -10.29 17.53 0.01
CA ILE A 90 -10.62 18.82 0.61
C ILE A 90 -10.86 19.87 -0.47
N ILE A 91 -9.88 20.14 -1.33
CA ILE A 91 -9.94 21.23 -2.31
C ILE A 91 -11.02 20.95 -3.35
N LEU A 92 -11.05 19.76 -3.96
CA LEU A 92 -12.06 19.43 -4.98
C LEU A 92 -13.50 19.49 -4.43
N PRO A 93 -13.87 18.85 -3.31
CA PRO A 93 -15.22 18.99 -2.77
C PRO A 93 -15.58 20.44 -2.42
N LEU A 94 -14.64 21.21 -1.85
CA LEU A 94 -14.88 22.61 -1.48
C LEU A 94 -15.23 23.48 -2.69
N THR A 95 -14.61 23.24 -3.85
CA THR A 95 -14.93 23.98 -5.09
C THR A 95 -16.35 23.76 -5.58
N MET A 96 -16.97 22.62 -5.25
CA MET A 96 -18.37 22.39 -5.58
C MET A 96 -19.31 23.23 -4.72
N PHE A 97 -18.88 23.65 -3.52
CA PHE A 97 -19.67 24.46 -2.60
C PHE A 97 -19.41 25.96 -2.74
N VAL A 98 -18.26 26.37 -3.28
CA VAL A 98 -17.90 27.78 -3.49
C VAL A 98 -17.54 27.97 -4.97
N PRO A 99 -18.53 28.20 -5.85
CA PRO A 99 -18.30 28.31 -7.28
C PRO A 99 -17.53 29.58 -7.69
N GLU A 100 -17.40 30.60 -6.82
CA GLU A 100 -16.56 31.77 -7.08
C GLU A 100 -15.07 31.56 -6.77
N ALA A 101 -14.68 30.39 -6.25
CA ALA A 101 -13.28 30.09 -5.96
C ALA A 101 -12.50 29.75 -7.24
N GLU A 102 -11.84 30.75 -7.82
CA GLU A 102 -10.89 30.52 -8.91
C GLU A 102 -9.67 29.75 -8.39
N LEU A 103 -9.58 28.46 -8.72
CA LEU A 103 -8.41 27.68 -8.39
C LEU A 103 -7.36 27.71 -9.52
N PRO A 104 -6.07 27.79 -9.16
CA PRO A 104 -5.01 27.72 -10.14
C PRO A 104 -4.98 26.37 -10.86
N LEU A 105 -5.21 26.38 -12.18
CA LEU A 105 -5.20 25.19 -13.05
C LEU A 105 -3.90 24.38 -12.95
N TRP A 106 -2.77 25.02 -12.67
CA TRP A 106 -1.49 24.34 -12.54
C TRP A 106 -1.47 23.36 -11.35
N VAL A 107 -2.18 23.67 -10.27
CA VAL A 107 -2.23 22.81 -9.07
C VAL A 107 -3.11 21.59 -9.30
N ILE A 108 -4.26 21.76 -9.95
CA ILE A 108 -5.27 20.69 -10.08
C ILE A 108 -4.96 19.78 -11.27
N CYS A 109 -4.53 20.36 -12.39
CA CYS A 109 -4.35 19.60 -13.63
C CYS A 109 -2.88 19.27 -13.88
N TYR A 110 -1.99 20.27 -13.86
CA TYR A 110 -0.60 20.04 -14.29
C TYR A 110 0.19 19.17 -13.32
N VAL A 111 0.05 19.36 -12.00
CA VAL A 111 0.80 18.56 -11.02
C VAL A 111 0.39 17.08 -11.05
N PRO A 112 -0.91 16.68 -11.00
CA PRO A 112 -1.28 15.27 -11.07
C PRO A 112 -0.95 14.60 -12.41
N VAL A 113 -1.10 15.33 -13.52
CA VAL A 113 -0.72 14.83 -14.86
C VAL A 113 0.79 14.62 -14.94
N PHE A 114 1.59 15.58 -14.47
CA PHE A 114 3.03 15.47 -14.42
C PHE A 114 3.51 14.31 -13.55
N MET A 115 2.93 14.15 -12.35
CA MET A 115 3.24 13.02 -11.46
C MET A 115 2.88 11.67 -12.09
N SER A 116 1.75 11.59 -12.79
CA SER A 116 1.34 10.39 -13.52
C SER A 116 2.31 10.07 -14.64
N PHE A 117 2.70 11.08 -15.41
CA PHE A 117 3.71 10.94 -16.45
C PHE A 117 5.03 10.39 -15.91
N LEU A 118 5.55 10.97 -14.81
CA LEU A 118 6.77 10.50 -14.16
C LEU A 118 6.67 9.04 -13.68
N ASN A 119 5.50 8.59 -13.23
CA ASN A 119 5.28 7.21 -12.79
C ASN A 119 5.32 6.19 -13.95
N ILE A 120 5.08 6.62 -15.19
CA ILE A 120 5.02 5.73 -16.37
C ILE A 120 6.37 5.64 -17.08
N LEU A 121 7.26 6.62 -16.90
CA LEU A 121 8.60 6.61 -17.52
C LEU A 121 9.34 5.27 -17.35
N PRO A 122 9.30 4.58 -16.19
CA PRO A 122 9.96 3.28 -16.04
C PRO A 122 9.26 2.12 -16.76
N ALA A 123 7.98 2.27 -17.13
CA ALA A 123 7.15 1.23 -17.71
C ALA A 123 6.21 1.80 -18.79
N PRO A 124 6.73 2.13 -20.00
CA PRO A 124 5.95 2.79 -21.05
C PRO A 124 4.75 1.96 -21.55
N LYS A 125 4.80 0.63 -21.37
CA LYS A 125 3.70 -0.28 -21.70
C LYS A 125 2.43 -0.04 -20.88
N SER A 126 2.51 0.72 -19.78
CA SER A 126 1.38 1.03 -18.89
C SER A 126 0.59 2.28 -19.29
N PHE A 127 0.92 2.92 -20.41
CA PHE A 127 0.26 4.14 -20.88
C PHE A 127 -1.29 4.05 -21.01
N PRO A 128 -1.90 2.92 -21.45
CA PRO A 128 -3.36 2.83 -21.51
C PRO A 128 -4.04 2.89 -20.13
N PHE A 129 -3.30 2.64 -19.05
CA PHE A 129 -3.84 2.51 -17.69
C PHE A 129 -3.71 3.79 -16.85
N ILE A 130 -3.32 4.92 -17.45
CA ILE A 130 -3.10 6.19 -16.73
C ILE A 130 -4.37 6.71 -16.08
N VAL A 131 -5.47 6.77 -16.84
CA VAL A 131 -6.73 7.30 -16.33
C VAL A 131 -7.29 6.42 -15.22
N PRO A 132 -7.37 5.08 -15.38
CA PRO A 132 -7.71 4.19 -14.26
C PRO A 132 -6.77 4.33 -13.06
N TYR A 133 -5.46 4.48 -13.29
CA TYR A 133 -4.47 4.65 -12.24
C TYR A 133 -4.71 5.93 -11.43
N LEU A 134 -4.97 7.06 -12.09
CA LEU A 134 -5.28 8.34 -11.46
C LEU A 134 -6.54 8.24 -10.58
N LEU A 135 -7.63 7.68 -11.11
CA LEU A 135 -8.86 7.49 -10.34
C LEU A 135 -8.64 6.60 -9.13
N PHE A 136 -7.85 5.53 -9.30
CA PHE A 136 -7.52 4.62 -8.22
C PHE A 136 -6.64 5.27 -7.14
N GLU A 137 -5.66 6.08 -7.55
CA GLU A 137 -4.83 6.88 -6.64
C GLU A 137 -5.68 7.88 -5.83
N ASN A 138 -6.71 8.48 -6.44
CA ASN A 138 -7.65 9.36 -5.74
C ASN A 138 -8.37 8.62 -4.61
N THR A 139 -8.90 7.42 -4.85
CA THR A 139 -9.55 6.62 -3.81
C THR A 139 -8.57 6.21 -2.71
N MET A 140 -7.31 5.93 -3.08
CA MET A 140 -6.28 5.51 -2.14
C MET A 140 -5.68 6.64 -1.31
N SER A 141 -5.90 7.90 -1.69
CA SER A 141 -5.37 9.08 -0.99
C SER A 141 -5.70 9.09 0.50
N VAL A 142 -6.95 8.80 0.87
CA VAL A 142 -7.42 8.71 2.26
C VAL A 142 -6.68 7.61 3.02
N THR A 143 -6.54 6.43 2.41
CA THR A 143 -5.84 5.30 3.05
C THR A 143 -4.37 5.63 3.29
N LYS A 144 -3.70 6.20 2.28
CA LYS A 144 -2.28 6.57 2.35
C LYS A 144 -2.04 7.70 3.35
N PHE A 145 -2.94 8.69 3.40
CA PHE A 145 -2.89 9.78 4.37
C PHE A 145 -3.10 9.28 5.80
N ASN A 146 -4.16 8.51 6.05
CA ASN A 146 -4.43 7.95 7.37
C ASN A 146 -3.26 7.05 7.85
N ALA A 147 -2.71 6.21 6.95
CA ALA A 147 -1.54 5.41 7.25
C ALA A 147 -0.30 6.24 7.60
N MET A 148 -0.07 7.34 6.87
CA MET A 148 1.02 8.27 7.13
C MET A 148 0.88 8.90 8.52
N VAL A 149 -0.32 9.40 8.86
CA VAL A 149 -0.62 10.01 10.17
C VAL A 149 -0.47 8.97 11.29
N SER A 150 -1.05 7.78 11.13
CA SER A 150 -0.94 6.68 12.09
C SER A 150 0.51 6.28 12.37
N GLY A 151 1.33 6.12 11.32
CA GLY A 151 2.76 5.78 11.47
C GLY A 151 3.59 6.89 12.13
N LEU A 152 3.22 8.17 11.92
CA LEU A 152 3.88 9.32 12.52
C LEU A 152 3.53 9.47 14.01
N PHE A 153 2.28 9.21 14.40
CA PHE A 153 1.79 9.45 15.77
C PHE A 153 1.63 8.19 16.65
N GLN A 154 1.94 6.99 16.16
CA GLN A 154 1.75 5.71 16.90
C GLN A 154 0.32 5.46 17.38
N LEU A 155 -0.68 5.82 16.57
CA LEU A 155 -2.06 5.43 16.87
C LEU A 155 -2.17 3.90 16.84
N GLU A 156 -2.87 3.30 17.81
CA GLU A 156 -2.91 1.85 18.12
C GLU A 156 -3.13 0.94 16.90
N SER A 157 -3.80 1.41 15.83
CA SER A 157 -3.98 0.66 14.58
C SER A 157 -2.68 0.31 13.85
N SER A 158 -1.54 0.92 14.22
CA SER A 158 -0.26 0.67 13.57
C SER A 158 0.40 -0.66 13.98
N TYR A 159 -0.05 -1.28 15.07
CA TYR A 159 0.47 -2.57 15.56
C TYR A 159 -0.39 -3.77 15.17
N GLU A 160 -1.59 -3.56 14.61
CA GLU A 160 -2.48 -4.65 14.21
C GLU A 160 -1.96 -5.30 12.92
N TRP A 161 -1.20 -6.37 13.09
CA TRP A 161 -0.59 -7.12 11.99
C TRP A 161 -1.62 -8.07 11.35
N ILE A 162 -2.63 -7.51 10.70
CA ILE A 162 -3.57 -8.31 9.92
C ILE A 162 -2.84 -8.81 8.66
N MET A 163 -2.79 -10.13 8.50
CA MET A 163 -2.15 -10.78 7.37
C MET A 163 -2.94 -10.45 6.09
N THR A 164 -2.29 -9.88 5.07
CA THR A 164 -2.92 -9.65 3.77
C THR A 164 -3.12 -10.99 3.09
N LYS A 165 -4.37 -11.34 2.80
CA LYS A 165 -4.70 -12.51 1.99
C LYS A 165 -4.15 -12.32 0.58
N LYS A 166 -3.61 -13.40 0.01
CA LYS A 166 -2.94 -13.43 -1.30
C LYS A 166 -3.69 -14.40 -2.20
N ALA A 167 -3.79 -14.09 -3.49
CA ALA A 167 -4.63 -14.81 -4.44
C ALA A 167 -4.39 -16.32 -4.55
N GLY A 168 -3.18 -16.82 -4.22
CA GLY A 168 -2.91 -18.26 -4.19
C GLY A 168 -3.54 -18.99 -2.99
N ARG A 169 -3.87 -18.28 -1.91
CA ARG A 169 -4.34 -18.89 -0.65
C ARG A 169 -5.85 -19.01 -0.57
N SER A 170 -6.59 -18.21 -1.34
CA SER A 170 -8.04 -18.30 -1.43
C SER A 170 -8.48 -19.61 -2.08
N PHE A 171 -7.79 -20.05 -3.14
CA PHE A 171 -8.01 -21.36 -3.75
C PHE A 171 -7.85 -22.48 -2.72
N ASP A 172 -6.75 -22.52 -1.96
CA ASP A 172 -6.55 -23.54 -0.93
C ASP A 172 -7.60 -23.45 0.19
N SER A 173 -7.94 -22.24 0.67
CA SER A 173 -8.94 -22.11 1.74
C SER A 173 -10.36 -22.45 1.29
N ASP A 174 -10.72 -22.11 0.06
CA ASP A 174 -12.02 -22.42 -0.53
C ASP A 174 -12.11 -23.90 -0.89
N LEU A 175 -11.01 -24.52 -1.35
CA LEU A 175 -10.90 -25.96 -1.59
C LEU A 175 -11.03 -26.73 -0.27
N LEU A 176 -10.30 -26.33 0.77
CA LEU A 176 -10.42 -26.93 2.11
C LEU A 176 -11.83 -26.75 2.70
N ALA A 177 -12.46 -25.58 2.49
CA ALA A 177 -13.83 -25.35 2.92
C ALA A 177 -14.84 -26.19 2.11
N ALA A 178 -14.58 -26.45 0.83
CA ALA A 178 -15.38 -27.33 -0.01
C ALA A 178 -15.23 -28.80 0.42
N GLU A 179 -13.99 -29.28 0.66
CA GLU A 179 -13.71 -30.63 1.18
C GLU A 179 -14.37 -30.86 2.55
N GLN A 180 -14.36 -29.85 3.44
CA GLN A 180 -15.05 -29.93 4.73
C GLN A 180 -16.58 -29.97 4.59
N ARG A 181 -17.15 -29.29 3.59
CA ARG A 181 -18.59 -29.37 3.29
C ARG A 181 -18.97 -30.73 2.72
N GLU A 182 -18.16 -31.28 1.83
CA GLU A 182 -18.36 -32.65 1.32
C GLU A 182 -18.25 -33.69 2.43
N ALA A 183 -17.23 -33.62 3.30
CA ALA A 183 -17.06 -34.53 4.43
C ALA A 183 -18.28 -34.51 5.37
N LYS A 184 -18.79 -33.31 5.73
CA LYS A 184 -20.00 -33.17 6.56
C LYS A 184 -21.26 -33.71 5.89
N SER A 185 -21.37 -33.59 4.56
CA SER A 185 -22.50 -34.13 3.80
C SER A 185 -22.51 -35.66 3.76
N ILE A 186 -21.33 -36.28 3.62
CA ILE A 186 -21.13 -37.73 3.64
C ILE A 186 -21.44 -38.29 5.03
N GLU A 187 -21.02 -37.59 6.09
CA GLU A 187 -21.31 -37.96 7.47
C GLU A 187 -22.82 -37.92 7.77
N HIS A 188 -23.52 -36.87 7.35
CA HIS A 188 -24.98 -36.77 7.48
C HIS A 188 -25.71 -37.89 6.73
N GLN A 189 -25.27 -38.26 5.52
CA GLN A 189 -25.86 -39.38 4.79
C GLN A 189 -25.62 -40.74 5.47
N LYS A 190 -24.47 -40.95 6.12
CA LYS A 190 -24.19 -42.17 6.89
C LYS A 190 -25.08 -42.28 8.14
N ILE A 191 -25.27 -41.18 8.86
CA ILE A 191 -26.15 -41.12 10.04
C ILE A 191 -27.60 -41.44 9.65
N HIS A 192 -28.09 -40.89 8.54
CA HIS A 192 -29.45 -41.12 8.07
C HIS A 192 -29.70 -42.57 7.60
N LYS A 193 -28.68 -43.22 7.02
CA LYS A 193 -28.73 -44.66 6.65
C LYS A 193 -28.60 -45.59 7.86
N GLY A 194 -27.82 -45.21 8.88
CA GLY A 194 -27.70 -45.95 10.14
C GLY A 194 -29.00 -45.98 10.96
N ALA A 195 -29.69 -44.84 11.05
CA ALA A 195 -30.97 -44.73 11.74
C ALA A 195 -32.10 -45.55 11.08
N SER A 196 -32.03 -45.76 9.76
CA SER A 196 -33.00 -46.59 9.02
C SER A 196 -32.77 -48.09 9.21
N ARG A 197 -31.56 -48.50 9.61
CA ARG A 197 -31.20 -49.91 9.83
C ARG A 197 -31.48 -50.41 11.25
N MET A 198 -31.80 -49.50 12.18
CA MET A 198 -32.09 -49.79 13.60
C MET A 198 -33.60 -49.90 13.91
N LYS A 199 -34.46 -49.80 12.89
CA LYS A 199 -35.93 -49.91 12.98
C LYS A 199 -36.50 -51.20 12.35
N ARG A 200 -35.70 -52.26 12.22
CA ARG A 200 -36.18 -53.61 11.89
C ARG A 200 -35.83 -54.58 13.00
#